data_AF-A0A941KEF5-F1
#
_entry.id   AF-A0A941KEF5-F1
#
_cell.length_a   1.000
_cell.length_b   1.000
_cell.length_c   1.000
_cell.angle_alpha   90.00
_cell.angle_beta   90.00
_cell.angle_gamma   90.00
#
_symmetry.space_group_name_H-M   'P 1'
#
loop_
_entity.id
_entity.type
_entity.pdbx_description
1 polymer ?
#
loop_
_entity_poly.entity_id
_entity_poly.type
_entity_poly.pdbx_seq_one_letter_code
_entity_poly.pdbx_strand_id
1 'polypeptide(L)'
;MRILATLLCCLVLAACAAPSRTGEDVDPVVVAEDTGGFFGWLAGGRGGSDPEEGKLYVSRLFASSDSLPPEGFLGYAVLAFPDSPVEKEDYDRFEMICRAFRGSLSSVVQVKDAGKGEADEDKQVVTVLPVESQQVADQIEAMPTYAHADACALAARHYGLAAAQQAVADAQLAAGRAGFDWIDLDRGRGPFLLAWNPGARKGDRDVLVLAADLSNTSTYDQARTDFRHWRAEVEKRPELWLQGPWNVELARREAQRWLDRRIGLALGFLRSSEGAG
;
A
#
# COMPACT_ATOMS: atom_id res chain seq x y z
N MET A 1 -44.51 -33.33 -46.14
CA MET A 1 -43.23 -33.81 -45.59
C MET A 1 -43.29 -33.62 -44.08
N ARG A 2 -43.65 -34.69 -43.35
CA ARG A 2 -42.85 -35.42 -42.33
C ARG A 2 -42.40 -34.55 -41.13
N ILE A 3 -42.59 -34.85 -39.84
CA ILE A 3 -43.27 -35.88 -39.01
C ILE A 3 -43.42 -35.22 -37.60
N LEU A 4 -44.52 -35.51 -36.90
CA LEU A 4 -44.82 -35.23 -35.48
C LEU A 4 -44.18 -36.30 -34.56
N ALA A 5 -43.69 -35.94 -33.36
CA ALA A 5 -43.67 -36.72 -32.09
C ALA A 5 -42.81 -35.93 -31.06
N THR A 6 -43.27 -35.42 -29.90
CA THR A 6 -43.97 -35.99 -28.72
C THR A 6 -43.12 -36.98 -27.90
N LEU A 7 -43.20 -36.86 -26.56
CA LEU A 7 -42.64 -37.67 -25.46
C LEU A 7 -41.28 -37.20 -24.88
N LEU A 8 -41.01 -37.17 -23.57
CA LEU A 8 -41.80 -37.50 -22.37
C LEU A 8 -41.15 -36.86 -21.13
N CYS A 9 -42.03 -36.37 -20.26
CA CYS A 9 -41.93 -36.25 -18.80
C CYS A 9 -41.11 -37.34 -18.08
N CYS A 10 -40.30 -36.96 -17.09
CA CYS A 10 -40.11 -37.74 -15.87
C CYS A 10 -39.81 -36.82 -14.68
N LEU A 11 -40.85 -36.62 -13.85
CA LEU A 11 -40.75 -36.22 -12.45
C LEU A 11 -39.94 -37.25 -11.65
N VAL A 12 -39.14 -36.80 -10.68
CA VAL A 12 -39.13 -37.40 -9.33
C VAL A 12 -39.15 -36.26 -8.31
N LEU A 13 -40.18 -36.30 -7.46
CA LEU A 13 -40.50 -35.41 -6.36
C LEU A 13 -40.23 -36.14 -5.04
N ALA A 14 -39.91 -35.36 -4.01
CA ALA A 14 -40.09 -35.62 -2.57
C ALA A 14 -39.16 -36.68 -1.92
N ALA A 15 -38.79 -36.60 -0.65
CA ALA A 15 -38.83 -35.60 0.43
C ALA A 15 -38.15 -36.31 1.63
N CYS A 16 -37.54 -35.57 2.56
CA CYS A 16 -37.68 -35.82 4.01
C CYS A 16 -36.89 -34.78 4.81
N ALA A 17 -37.55 -34.25 5.84
CA ALA A 17 -37.07 -33.26 6.79
C ALA A 17 -36.32 -33.90 7.97
N ALA A 18 -35.26 -33.20 8.44
CA ALA A 18 -34.79 -32.86 9.81
C ALA A 18 -34.84 -33.91 10.97
N PRO A 19 -34.17 -33.74 12.16
CA PRO A 19 -33.40 -32.59 12.67
C PRO A 19 -32.09 -32.90 13.52
N SER A 20 -31.42 -31.80 13.89
CA SER A 20 -30.77 -31.44 15.18
C SER A 20 -29.37 -31.93 15.62
N ARG A 21 -28.55 -30.89 15.92
CA ARG A 21 -27.62 -30.65 17.07
C ARG A 21 -26.30 -31.42 17.14
N THR A 22 -25.20 -30.67 17.11
CA THR A 22 -24.23 -30.32 18.19
C THR A 22 -23.01 -29.70 17.47
N GLY A 23 -22.61 -28.45 17.70
CA GLY A 23 -21.91 -28.05 18.91
C GLY A 23 -20.44 -28.44 18.79
N GLU A 24 -19.64 -27.65 18.07
CA GLU A 24 -18.19 -27.57 18.30
C GLU A 24 -17.67 -26.23 17.76
N ASP A 25 -17.35 -25.34 18.70
CA ASP A 25 -16.47 -24.19 18.49
C ASP A 25 -15.14 -24.72 17.95
N VAL A 26 -14.75 -24.27 16.77
CA VAL A 26 -13.38 -24.43 16.30
C VAL A 26 -12.78 -23.03 16.24
N ASP A 27 -12.07 -22.69 17.31
CA ASP A 27 -11.18 -21.53 17.36
C ASP A 27 -10.24 -21.56 16.15
N PRO A 28 -10.01 -20.44 15.45
CA PRO A 28 -8.92 -20.37 14.51
C PRO A 28 -7.61 -20.47 15.31
N VAL A 29 -6.91 -21.59 15.13
CA VAL A 29 -5.52 -21.78 15.58
C VAL A 29 -4.68 -20.69 14.95
N VAL A 30 -4.40 -19.65 15.75
CA VAL A 30 -3.34 -18.69 15.51
C VAL A 30 -2.03 -19.45 15.67
N VAL A 31 -1.43 -19.84 14.56
CA VAL A 31 -0.01 -20.22 14.55
C VAL A 31 0.77 -18.92 14.74
N ALA A 32 1.04 -18.59 16.00
CA ALA A 32 2.07 -17.65 16.36
C ALA A 32 3.41 -18.35 16.06
N GLU A 33 4.07 -17.97 14.97
CA GLU A 33 5.50 -18.26 14.83
C GLU A 33 6.26 -17.38 15.80
N ASP A 34 6.47 -17.97 16.98
CA ASP A 34 7.42 -17.58 17.99
C ASP A 34 8.84 -17.57 17.39
N THR A 35 9.35 -16.38 17.13
CA THR A 35 10.78 -16.13 16.88
C THR A 35 11.40 -15.39 18.07
N GLY A 36 10.90 -15.66 19.28
CA GLY A 36 11.59 -15.35 20.52
C GLY A 36 12.79 -16.28 20.72
N GLY A 37 13.99 -15.79 20.42
CA GLY A 37 15.21 -16.46 20.87
C GLY A 37 16.50 -15.83 20.35
N PHE A 38 17.20 -15.06 21.21
CA PHE A 38 18.55 -15.41 21.70
C PHE A 38 19.23 -14.32 22.58
N PHE A 39 18.74 -13.07 22.66
CA PHE A 39 19.40 -12.01 23.46
C PHE A 39 18.52 -11.34 24.55
N GLY A 40 17.70 -12.13 25.25
CA GLY A 40 16.80 -11.67 26.32
C GLY A 40 17.35 -11.70 27.76
N TRP A 41 18.66 -11.86 27.97
CA TRP A 41 19.21 -12.00 29.31
C TRP A 41 20.55 -11.28 29.40
N LEU A 42 20.55 -10.01 29.82
CA LEU A 42 21.62 -9.29 30.56
C LEU A 42 21.27 -7.78 30.68
N ALA A 43 20.12 -7.44 31.26
CA ALA A 43 19.91 -6.10 31.83
C ALA A 43 18.78 -6.14 32.87
N GLY A 44 19.14 -6.39 34.13
CA GLY A 44 18.32 -6.00 35.26
C GLY A 44 18.56 -4.52 35.54
N GLY A 45 17.51 -3.69 35.54
CA GLY A 45 17.65 -2.29 35.91
C GLY A 45 16.41 -1.44 35.70
N ARG A 46 15.61 -1.32 36.77
CA ARG A 46 14.72 -0.20 37.14
C ARG A 46 13.66 0.29 36.14
N GLY A 47 12.42 0.27 36.61
CA GLY A 47 11.33 1.04 36.04
C GLY A 47 11.70 2.51 35.84
N GLY A 48 11.72 2.91 34.58
CA GLY A 48 11.21 4.20 34.14
C GLY A 48 9.92 3.90 33.38
N SER A 49 8.90 4.73 33.56
CA SER A 49 7.82 4.83 32.58
C SER A 49 8.46 5.03 31.21
N ASP A 50 8.32 4.05 30.31
CA ASP A 50 8.65 4.28 28.90
C ASP A 50 7.92 5.58 28.50
N PRO A 51 8.62 6.56 27.90
CA PRO A 51 7.89 7.60 27.19
C PRO A 51 7.03 6.83 26.19
N GLU A 52 5.71 7.08 26.15
CA GLU A 52 4.86 6.52 25.10
C GLU A 52 5.56 6.82 23.77
N GLU A 53 6.21 5.80 23.22
CA GLU A 53 6.90 5.87 21.95
C GLU A 53 5.79 6.15 20.94
N GLY A 54 5.75 7.40 20.45
CA GLY A 54 4.58 7.96 19.79
C GLY A 54 4.07 7.02 18.71
N LYS A 55 2.93 6.38 18.97
CA LYS A 55 2.37 5.39 18.05
C LYS A 55 2.05 6.06 16.73
N LEU A 56 2.73 5.59 15.68
CA LEU A 56 2.60 6.10 14.33
C LEU A 56 1.65 5.21 13.53
N TYR A 57 0.90 5.84 12.63
CA TYR A 57 -0.08 5.16 11.79
C TYR A 57 0.20 5.41 10.32
N VAL A 58 -0.10 4.44 9.47
CA VAL A 58 -0.07 4.62 8.02
C VAL A 58 -1.48 4.72 7.50
N SER A 59 -1.71 5.70 6.64
CA SER A 59 -2.97 5.88 5.96
C SER A 59 -2.79 6.04 4.46
N ARG A 60 -3.89 5.89 3.74
CA ARG A 60 -4.02 6.28 2.35
C ARG A 60 -4.98 7.44 2.18
N LEU A 61 -4.79 8.17 1.10
CA LEU A 61 -5.69 9.23 0.64
C LEU A 61 -5.68 9.28 -0.90
N PHE A 62 -6.81 9.63 -1.50
CA PHE A 62 -6.85 10.14 -2.88
C PHE A 62 -6.90 11.67 -2.78
N ALA A 63 -6.09 12.39 -3.56
CA ALA A 63 -6.03 13.84 -3.47
C ALA A 63 -5.78 14.48 -4.84
N SER A 64 -6.30 15.69 -5.03
CA SER A 64 -6.02 16.53 -6.20
C SER A 64 -4.64 17.18 -6.15
N SER A 65 -4.14 17.63 -7.29
CA SER A 65 -2.89 18.41 -7.37
C SER A 65 -2.85 19.58 -6.39
N ASP A 66 -3.99 20.27 -6.23
CA ASP A 66 -4.08 21.51 -5.45
C ASP A 66 -4.07 21.26 -3.94
N SER A 67 -4.22 20.00 -3.52
CA SER A 67 -4.16 19.57 -2.12
C SER A 67 -2.88 18.80 -1.79
N LEU A 68 -1.84 18.92 -2.64
CA LEU A 68 -0.56 18.26 -2.45
C LEU A 68 0.59 19.25 -2.18
N PRO A 69 1.45 19.01 -1.17
CA PRO A 69 1.34 17.95 -0.16
C PRO A 69 0.16 18.23 0.81
N PRO A 70 -0.53 17.19 1.32
CA PRO A 70 -1.60 17.36 2.28
C PRO A 70 -1.03 17.88 3.60
N GLU A 71 -1.69 18.89 4.16
CA GLU A 71 -1.30 19.50 5.43
C GLU A 71 -1.71 18.63 6.63
N GLY A 72 -1.09 18.88 7.79
CA GLY A 72 -1.46 18.21 9.04
C GLY A 72 -0.86 16.81 9.24
N PHE A 73 -0.27 16.20 8.21
CA PHE A 73 0.36 14.87 8.32
C PHE A 73 1.81 14.91 8.76
N LEU A 74 2.23 13.88 9.49
CA LEU A 74 3.60 13.76 10.00
C LEU A 74 4.60 13.40 8.88
N GLY A 75 4.13 12.65 7.88
CA GLY A 75 4.87 12.34 6.66
C GLY A 75 3.95 12.16 5.47
N TYR A 76 4.51 12.28 4.27
CA TYR A 76 3.75 12.23 3.03
C TYR A 76 4.47 11.39 1.99
N ALA A 77 3.72 10.51 1.32
CA ALA A 77 4.18 9.74 0.18
C ALA A 77 3.23 9.84 -1.01
N VAL A 78 3.75 9.64 -2.21
CA VAL A 78 3.00 9.60 -3.46
C VAL A 78 3.23 8.26 -4.13
N LEU A 79 2.14 7.64 -4.57
CA LEU A 79 2.14 6.54 -5.52
C LEU A 79 2.01 7.12 -6.94
N ALA A 80 3.15 7.30 -7.61
CA ALA A 80 3.26 8.00 -8.88
C ALA A 80 3.47 7.04 -10.06
N PHE A 81 2.47 6.90 -10.91
CA PHE A 81 2.63 6.43 -12.28
C PHE A 81 3.16 7.60 -13.15
N PRO A 82 4.30 7.45 -13.84
CA PRO A 82 4.89 8.51 -14.68
C PRO A 82 4.03 8.87 -15.89
N ASP A 83 3.24 7.90 -16.35
CA ASP A 83 2.38 7.99 -17.53
C ASP A 83 0.92 7.75 -17.16
N SER A 84 0.01 8.32 -17.95
CA SER A 84 -1.42 8.01 -17.82
C SER A 84 -1.72 6.61 -18.34
N PRO A 85 -2.60 5.85 -17.68
CA PRO A 85 -3.03 4.54 -18.16
C PRO A 85 -3.99 4.65 -19.35
N VAL A 86 -3.45 4.91 -20.55
CA VAL A 86 -4.25 5.07 -21.79
C VAL A 86 -4.50 3.73 -22.47
N GLU A 87 -3.46 2.91 -22.59
CA GLU A 87 -3.55 1.58 -23.20
C GLU A 87 -4.17 0.57 -22.23
N LYS A 88 -4.81 -0.46 -22.78
CA LYS A 88 -5.55 -1.44 -21.99
C LYS A 88 -4.67 -2.11 -20.92
N GLU A 89 -3.44 -2.47 -21.29
CA GLU A 89 -2.50 -3.15 -20.40
C GLU A 89 -2.03 -2.24 -19.25
N ASP A 90 -1.86 -0.94 -19.50
CA ASP A 90 -1.51 0.03 -18.47
C ASP A 90 -2.69 0.34 -17.56
N TYR A 91 -3.90 0.36 -18.13
CA TYR A 91 -5.15 0.50 -17.39
C TYR A 91 -5.41 -0.68 -16.45
N ASP A 92 -5.30 -1.92 -16.94
CA ASP A 92 -5.44 -3.13 -16.12
C ASP A 92 -4.40 -3.15 -14.98
N ARG A 93 -3.16 -2.73 -15.29
CA ARG A 93 -2.08 -2.63 -14.30
C ARG A 93 -2.37 -1.57 -13.24
N PHE A 94 -2.81 -0.39 -13.65
CA PHE A 94 -3.18 0.69 -12.73
C PHE A 94 -4.29 0.22 -11.79
N GLU A 95 -5.37 -0.36 -12.33
CA GLU A 95 -6.49 -0.85 -11.52
C GLU A 95 -6.05 -1.93 -10.53
N MET A 96 -5.23 -2.88 -10.97
CA MET A 96 -4.68 -3.93 -10.11
C MET A 96 -3.91 -3.33 -8.91
N ILE A 97 -3.03 -2.36 -9.16
CA ILE A 97 -2.22 -1.73 -8.13
C ILE A 97 -3.09 -0.85 -7.22
N CYS A 98 -4.01 -0.07 -7.78
CA CYS A 98 -4.96 0.74 -7.01
C CYS A 98 -5.81 -0.14 -6.07
N ARG A 99 -6.26 -1.31 -6.53
CA ARG A 99 -7.02 -2.24 -5.67
C ARG A 99 -6.16 -2.78 -4.53
N ALA A 100 -4.89 -3.08 -4.79
CA ALA A 100 -3.96 -3.51 -3.76
C ALA A 100 -3.65 -2.38 -2.77
N PHE A 101 -3.49 -1.14 -3.24
CA PHE A 101 -3.31 0.06 -2.44
C PHE A 101 -4.49 0.27 -1.48
N ARG A 102 -5.72 0.29 -2.02
CA ARG A 102 -6.94 0.42 -1.21
C ARG A 102 -7.10 -0.73 -0.22
N GLY A 103 -6.85 -1.96 -0.65
CA GLY A 103 -7.05 -3.16 0.16
C GLY A 103 -5.97 -3.43 1.21
N SER A 104 -4.83 -2.73 1.15
CA SER A 104 -3.70 -2.94 2.06
C SER A 104 -3.47 -1.77 3.01
N LEU A 105 -3.86 -0.56 2.61
CA LEU A 105 -3.75 0.66 3.41
C LEU A 105 -5.15 1.18 3.77
N SER A 106 -5.37 1.46 5.05
CA SER A 106 -6.62 2.04 5.56
C SER A 106 -6.70 3.52 5.18
N SER A 107 -7.89 4.03 4.84
CA SER A 107 -8.02 5.48 4.60
C SER A 107 -7.78 6.28 5.88
N VAL A 108 -7.47 7.57 5.75
CA VAL A 108 -7.31 8.51 6.88
C VAL A 108 -8.49 8.41 7.86
N VAL A 109 -9.72 8.38 7.34
CA VAL A 109 -10.95 8.24 8.15
C VAL A 109 -10.97 6.90 8.88
N GLN A 110 -10.67 5.79 8.20
CA GLN A 110 -10.65 4.46 8.82
C GLN A 110 -9.60 4.34 9.92
N VAL A 111 -8.42 4.96 9.73
CA VAL A 111 -7.36 5.00 10.74
C VAL A 111 -7.82 5.80 11.97
N LYS A 112 -8.43 6.96 11.76
CA LYS A 112 -8.95 7.80 12.85
C LYS A 112 -10.04 7.08 13.66
N ASP A 113 -10.97 6.44 12.97
CA ASP A 113 -12.06 5.68 13.60
C ASP A 113 -11.53 4.48 14.39
N ALA A 114 -10.63 3.68 13.80
CA ALA A 114 -10.03 2.52 14.45
C ALA A 114 -9.12 2.91 15.63
N GLY A 115 -8.41 4.03 15.52
CA GLY A 115 -7.59 4.61 16.58
C GLY A 115 -8.38 5.32 17.67
N LYS A 116 -9.72 5.36 17.60
CA LYS A 116 -10.59 6.04 18.57
C LYS A 116 -10.17 7.49 18.84
N GLY A 117 -9.69 8.20 17.82
CA GLY A 117 -9.21 9.58 17.93
C GLY A 117 -7.77 9.74 18.42
N GLU A 118 -7.07 8.66 18.79
CA GLU A 118 -5.64 8.73 19.14
C GLU A 118 -4.72 8.78 17.92
N ALA A 119 -5.26 8.46 16.74
CA ALA A 119 -4.60 8.42 15.44
C ALA A 119 -5.00 9.63 14.58
N ASP A 120 -4.89 10.85 15.13
CA ASP A 120 -5.08 12.08 14.36
C ASP A 120 -4.03 12.22 13.24
N GLU A 121 -4.28 13.13 12.28
CA GLU A 121 -3.47 13.29 11.07
C GLU A 121 -1.99 13.56 11.39
N ASP A 122 -1.73 14.29 12.47
CA ASP A 122 -0.40 14.63 12.96
C ASP A 122 0.39 13.44 13.51
N LYS A 123 -0.19 12.23 13.53
CA LYS A 123 0.49 10.97 13.85
C LYS A 123 0.45 9.98 12.69
N GLN A 124 -0.03 10.42 11.54
CA GLN A 124 -0.17 9.62 10.35
C GLN A 124 0.90 9.98 9.31
N VAL A 125 1.42 8.94 8.66
CA VAL A 125 2.16 9.07 7.40
C VAL A 125 1.22 8.66 6.29
N VAL A 126 0.80 9.64 5.50
CA VAL A 126 -0.21 9.43 4.45
C VAL A 126 0.45 9.10 3.13
N THR A 127 -0.03 8.05 2.45
CA THR A 127 0.34 7.73 1.07
C THR A 127 -0.79 8.15 0.15
N VAL A 128 -0.50 8.99 -0.83
CA VAL A 128 -1.48 9.54 -1.76
C VAL A 128 -1.40 8.87 -3.12
N LEU A 129 -2.56 8.50 -3.66
CA LEU A 129 -2.74 8.23 -5.10
C LEU A 129 -3.40 9.46 -5.75
N PRO A 130 -2.67 10.23 -6.58
CA PRO A 130 -3.20 11.47 -7.14
C PRO A 130 -4.38 11.27 -8.08
N VAL A 131 -5.36 12.16 -8.01
CA VAL A 131 -6.50 12.25 -8.94
C VAL A 131 -6.67 13.69 -9.44
N GLU A 132 -7.47 13.91 -10.47
CA GLU A 132 -7.63 15.22 -11.10
C GLU A 132 -8.32 16.27 -10.21
N SER A 133 -9.22 15.84 -9.31
CA SER A 133 -10.00 16.78 -8.48
C SER A 133 -10.40 16.19 -7.14
N GLN A 134 -10.64 17.07 -6.16
CA GLN A 134 -11.14 16.67 -4.84
C GLN A 134 -12.51 15.98 -4.94
N GLN A 135 -13.37 16.42 -5.87
CA GLN A 135 -14.66 15.78 -6.11
C GLN A 135 -14.51 14.29 -6.50
N VAL A 136 -13.52 13.97 -7.33
CA VAL A 136 -13.21 12.57 -7.69
C VAL A 136 -12.70 11.79 -6.48
N ALA A 137 -11.80 12.39 -5.69
CA ALA A 137 -11.30 11.77 -4.46
C ALA A 137 -12.44 11.41 -3.49
N ASP A 138 -13.36 12.35 -3.25
CA ASP A 138 -14.51 12.17 -2.37
C ASP A 138 -15.44 11.05 -2.88
N GLN A 139 -15.67 10.99 -4.20
CA GLN A 139 -16.46 9.91 -4.80
C GLN A 139 -15.81 8.54 -4.60
N ILE A 140 -14.49 8.44 -4.76
CA ILE A 140 -13.74 7.19 -4.57
C ILE A 140 -13.83 6.72 -3.11
N GLU A 141 -13.68 7.64 -2.14
CA GLU A 141 -13.74 7.29 -0.71
C GLU A 141 -15.16 6.95 -0.24
N ALA A 142 -16.20 7.53 -0.85
CA ALA A 142 -17.59 7.19 -0.56
C ALA A 142 -18.00 5.80 -1.06
N MET A 143 -17.25 5.18 -1.99
CA MET A 143 -17.59 3.86 -2.54
C MET A 143 -17.32 2.75 -1.52
N PRO A 144 -18.34 1.93 -1.17
CA PRO A 144 -18.19 0.85 -0.22
C PRO A 144 -17.26 -0.24 -0.77
N THR A 145 -16.58 -0.93 0.14
CA THR A 145 -15.78 -2.16 -0.09
C THR A 145 -14.59 -2.08 -1.05
N TYR A 146 -13.48 -2.72 -0.66
CA TYR A 146 -12.24 -2.88 -1.44
C TYR A 146 -12.40 -3.76 -2.70
N ALA A 147 -13.58 -4.37 -2.89
CA ALA A 147 -13.87 -5.33 -3.96
C ALA A 147 -14.39 -4.69 -5.24
N HIS A 148 -14.78 -3.41 -5.24
CA HIS A 148 -15.31 -2.76 -6.42
C HIS A 148 -14.20 -2.27 -7.34
N ALA A 149 -14.17 -2.81 -8.56
CA ALA A 149 -13.35 -2.29 -9.66
C ALA A 149 -13.67 -0.81 -9.93
N ASP A 150 -14.91 -0.38 -9.69
CA ASP A 150 -15.43 0.95 -10.04
C ASP A 150 -14.63 2.12 -9.46
N ALA A 151 -14.17 2.01 -8.21
CA ALA A 151 -13.38 3.06 -7.56
C ALA A 151 -12.01 3.24 -8.21
N CYS A 152 -11.35 2.13 -8.52
CA CYS A 152 -10.04 2.17 -9.19
C CYS A 152 -10.16 2.47 -10.68
N ALA A 153 -11.27 2.08 -11.31
CA ALA A 153 -11.61 2.50 -12.65
C ALA A 153 -11.83 4.01 -12.72
N LEU A 154 -12.51 4.58 -11.71
CA LEU A 154 -12.69 6.03 -11.61
C LEU A 154 -11.35 6.75 -11.39
N ALA A 155 -10.51 6.23 -10.49
CA ALA A 155 -9.16 6.76 -10.26
C ALA A 155 -8.28 6.72 -11.51
N ALA A 156 -8.36 5.65 -12.31
CA ALA A 156 -7.60 5.50 -13.55
C ALA A 156 -8.03 6.54 -14.61
N ARG A 157 -9.35 6.73 -14.78
CA ARG A 157 -9.90 7.70 -15.74
C ARG A 157 -9.61 9.16 -15.38
N HIS A 158 -9.50 9.44 -14.10
CA HIS A 158 -9.25 10.79 -13.56
C HIS A 158 -7.91 10.83 -12.83
N TYR A 159 -6.91 10.17 -13.39
CA TYR A 159 -5.61 10.08 -12.76
C TYR A 159 -4.91 11.44 -12.77
N GLY A 160 -4.37 11.85 -11.61
CA GLY A 160 -3.69 13.13 -11.44
C GLY A 160 -2.27 13.13 -12.02
N LEU A 161 -2.12 12.95 -13.34
CA LEU A 161 -0.84 12.78 -14.01
C LEU A 161 0.14 13.92 -13.71
N ALA A 162 -0.31 15.18 -13.80
CA ALA A 162 0.55 16.34 -13.56
C ALA A 162 1.15 16.34 -12.15
N ALA A 163 0.36 15.97 -11.14
CA ALA A 163 0.83 15.86 -9.76
C ALA A 163 1.84 14.72 -9.58
N ALA A 164 1.61 13.59 -10.24
CA ALA A 164 2.52 12.45 -10.20
C ALA A 164 3.85 12.74 -10.88
N GLN A 165 3.83 13.36 -12.07
CA GLN A 165 5.03 13.77 -12.78
C GLN A 165 5.82 14.82 -12.00
N GLN A 166 5.14 15.78 -11.35
CA GLN A 166 5.81 16.72 -10.45
C GLN A 166 6.47 16.00 -9.26
N ALA A 167 5.81 15.00 -8.68
CA ALA A 167 6.39 14.20 -7.59
C ALA A 167 7.65 13.44 -8.03
N VAL A 168 7.66 12.88 -9.24
CA VAL A 168 8.84 12.23 -9.84
C VAL A 168 9.95 13.27 -10.05
N ALA A 169 9.65 14.42 -10.65
CA ALA A 169 10.63 15.49 -10.87
C ALA A 169 11.25 16.00 -9.55
N ASP A 170 10.44 16.20 -8.51
CA ASP A 170 10.92 16.61 -7.19
C ASP A 170 11.82 15.54 -6.55
N ALA A 171 11.47 14.26 -6.72
CA ALA A 171 12.28 13.15 -6.25
C ALA A 171 13.63 13.08 -6.98
N GLN A 172 13.66 13.34 -8.30
CA GLN A 172 14.90 13.41 -9.08
C GLN A 172 15.83 14.53 -8.60
N LEU A 173 15.27 15.70 -8.29
CA LEU A 173 16.04 16.82 -7.73
C LEU A 173 16.68 16.46 -6.38
N ALA A 174 15.99 15.68 -5.54
CA ALA A 174 16.53 15.17 -4.29
C ALA A 174 17.55 14.03 -4.48
N ALA A 175 17.33 13.17 -5.49
CA ALA A 175 18.16 11.99 -5.78
C ALA A 175 19.61 12.32 -6.12
N GLY A 176 19.84 13.42 -6.84
CA GLY A 176 21.19 13.89 -7.19
C GLY A 176 22.11 14.16 -5.97
N ARG A 177 21.56 14.24 -4.75
CA ARG A 177 22.35 14.39 -3.52
C ARG A 177 22.51 13.13 -2.69
N ALA A 178 21.51 12.26 -2.71
CA ALA A 178 21.54 11.05 -1.90
C ALA A 178 22.30 9.89 -2.58
N GLY A 179 22.57 10.01 -3.88
CA GLY A 179 23.17 8.95 -4.69
C GLY A 179 22.17 7.83 -4.96
N PHE A 180 20.92 8.19 -5.28
CA PHE A 180 19.85 7.25 -5.62
C PHE A 180 19.90 6.79 -7.09
N ASP A 181 21.09 6.65 -7.67
CA ASP A 181 21.29 6.28 -9.09
C ASP A 181 20.76 4.87 -9.45
N TRP A 182 20.26 4.13 -8.46
CA TRP A 182 19.71 2.78 -8.61
C TRP A 182 18.20 2.74 -8.88
N ILE A 183 17.45 3.84 -8.68
CA ILE A 183 16.10 3.98 -9.24
C ILE A 183 16.19 4.80 -10.51
N ASP A 184 15.83 4.19 -11.62
CA ASP A 184 15.67 4.87 -12.88
C ASP A 184 14.32 5.60 -12.92
N LEU A 185 14.25 6.76 -12.26
CA LEU A 185 13.04 7.60 -12.25
C LEU A 185 12.73 8.20 -13.64
N ASP A 186 13.70 8.21 -14.56
CA ASP A 186 13.55 8.76 -15.91
C ASP A 186 12.94 7.74 -16.89
N ARG A 187 13.31 6.46 -16.77
CA ARG A 187 12.92 5.40 -17.72
C ARG A 187 12.12 4.28 -17.09
N GLY A 188 11.99 4.25 -15.77
CA GLY A 188 11.20 3.25 -15.06
C GLY A 188 9.71 3.42 -15.34
N ARG A 189 9.01 2.30 -15.56
CA ARG A 189 7.56 2.28 -15.83
C ARG A 189 6.73 2.68 -14.60
N GLY A 190 7.27 2.44 -13.41
CA GLY A 190 6.58 2.64 -12.15
C GLY A 190 5.40 1.68 -11.91
N PRO A 191 4.54 1.99 -10.92
CA PRO A 191 4.55 3.25 -10.19
C PRO A 191 5.72 3.34 -9.21
N PHE A 192 6.09 4.57 -8.87
CA PHE A 192 7.05 4.86 -7.83
C PHE A 192 6.33 5.20 -6.53
N LEU A 193 6.80 4.68 -5.40
CA LEU A 193 6.46 5.15 -4.07
C LEU A 193 7.53 6.16 -3.64
N LEU A 194 7.15 7.43 -3.54
CA LEU A 194 8.05 8.55 -3.26
C LEU A 194 7.60 9.22 -1.98
N ALA A 195 8.45 9.27 -0.96
CA ALA A 195 8.08 9.78 0.36
C ALA A 195 9.02 10.87 0.86
N TRP A 196 8.48 11.85 1.57
CA TRP A 196 9.19 12.99 2.15
C TRP A 196 8.87 13.11 3.64
N ASN A 197 9.90 13.44 4.43
CA ASN A 197 9.76 13.84 5.82
C ASN A 197 10.65 15.07 6.14
N PRO A 198 10.09 16.21 6.56
CA PRO A 198 8.65 16.51 6.66
C PRO A 198 8.01 16.66 5.28
N GLY A 199 6.76 16.21 5.13
CA GLY A 199 6.02 16.25 3.87
C GLY A 199 5.83 17.65 3.30
N ALA A 200 5.65 18.65 4.17
CA ALA A 200 5.46 20.06 3.83
C ALA A 200 6.63 20.69 3.06
N ARG A 201 7.80 20.04 3.03
CA ARG A 201 8.98 20.52 2.31
C ARG A 201 9.25 19.76 1.01
N LYS A 202 8.27 19.05 0.46
CA LYS A 202 8.38 18.45 -0.87
C LYS A 202 8.79 19.50 -1.92
N GLY A 203 9.70 19.12 -2.81
CA GLY A 203 10.24 19.99 -3.86
C GLY A 203 11.46 20.81 -3.42
N ASP A 204 11.73 20.91 -2.12
CA ASP A 204 12.99 21.50 -1.63
C ASP A 204 14.17 20.61 -2.00
N ARG A 205 15.22 21.21 -2.58
CA ARG A 205 16.46 20.51 -2.94
C ARG A 205 17.23 19.94 -1.74
N ASP A 206 16.92 20.40 -0.55
CA ASP A 206 17.57 20.00 0.70
C ASP A 206 16.79 18.92 1.45
N VAL A 207 15.67 18.43 0.91
CA VAL A 207 14.85 17.39 1.54
C VAL A 207 15.09 16.07 0.84
N LEU A 208 15.31 15.04 1.64
CA LEU A 208 15.53 13.70 1.13
C LEU A 208 14.20 13.03 0.78
N VAL A 209 14.25 12.26 -0.29
CA VAL A 209 13.17 11.40 -0.72
C VAL A 209 13.53 9.96 -0.40
N LEU A 210 12.56 9.19 0.09
CA LEU A 210 12.64 7.73 0.10
C LEU A 210 11.85 7.28 -1.11
N ALA A 211 12.53 6.56 -1.99
CA ALA A 211 11.96 6.15 -3.25
C ALA A 211 11.97 4.62 -3.36
N ALA A 212 10.94 4.09 -4.00
CA ALA A 212 10.69 2.68 -4.17
C ALA A 212 10.05 2.46 -5.55
N ASP A 213 10.66 1.63 -6.39
CA ASP A 213 10.18 1.35 -7.75
C ASP A 213 9.34 0.08 -7.82
N LEU A 214 8.04 0.20 -8.13
CA LEU A 214 7.12 -0.93 -8.29
C LEU A 214 6.97 -1.41 -9.75
N SER A 215 7.86 -1.03 -10.67
CA SER A 215 7.84 -1.43 -12.09
C SER A 215 7.66 -2.94 -12.29
N ASN A 216 8.30 -3.76 -11.45
CA ASN A 216 8.26 -5.22 -11.56
C ASN A 216 7.06 -5.88 -10.86
N THR A 217 6.17 -5.11 -10.22
CA THR A 217 4.97 -5.64 -9.58
C THR A 217 3.92 -5.95 -10.63
N SER A 218 3.76 -7.22 -11.02
CA SER A 218 2.90 -7.62 -12.15
C SER A 218 1.59 -8.29 -11.73
N THR A 219 1.45 -8.63 -10.44
CA THR A 219 0.27 -9.33 -9.92
C THR A 219 -0.31 -8.62 -8.70
N TYR A 220 -1.61 -8.87 -8.46
CA TYR A 220 -2.32 -8.33 -7.30
C TYR A 220 -1.69 -8.74 -5.96
N ASP A 221 -1.27 -9.99 -5.82
CA ASP A 221 -0.67 -10.48 -4.56
C ASP A 221 0.72 -9.88 -4.31
N GLN A 222 1.51 -9.67 -5.36
CA GLN A 222 2.76 -8.91 -5.25
C GLN A 222 2.48 -7.47 -4.81
N ALA A 223 1.52 -6.78 -5.43
CA ALA A 223 1.17 -5.41 -5.07
C ALA A 223 0.70 -5.31 -3.61
N ARG A 224 -0.14 -6.25 -3.15
CA ARG A 224 -0.55 -6.31 -1.73
C ARG A 224 0.62 -6.53 -0.80
N THR A 225 1.54 -7.41 -1.17
CA THR A 225 2.75 -7.69 -0.38
C THR A 225 3.62 -6.43 -0.29
N ASP A 226 3.84 -5.75 -1.42
CA ASP A 226 4.58 -4.49 -1.48
C ASP A 226 3.96 -3.42 -0.56
N PHE A 227 2.64 -3.21 -0.59
CA PHE A 227 1.96 -2.23 0.27
C PHE A 227 1.91 -2.62 1.75
N ARG A 228 1.81 -3.91 2.07
CA ARG A 228 1.90 -4.38 3.46
C ARG A 228 3.28 -4.16 4.04
N HIS A 229 4.33 -4.38 3.24
CA HIS A 229 5.69 -4.09 3.64
C HIS A 229 5.92 -2.59 3.78
N TRP A 230 5.43 -1.79 2.85
CA TRP A 230 5.44 -0.33 2.95
C TRP A 230 4.85 0.12 4.30
N ARG A 231 3.63 -0.32 4.63
CA ARG A 231 3.00 -0.03 5.92
C ARG A 231 3.86 -0.45 7.10
N ALA A 232 4.32 -1.70 7.12
CA ALA A 232 5.08 -2.24 8.24
C ALA A 232 6.40 -1.48 8.46
N GLU A 233 7.08 -1.05 7.39
CA GLU A 233 8.32 -0.27 7.51
C GLU A 233 8.08 1.12 8.08
N VAL A 234 6.98 1.76 7.69
CA VAL A 234 6.63 3.08 8.23
C VAL A 234 6.22 2.97 9.71
N GLU A 235 5.33 2.04 10.05
CA GLU A 235 4.80 1.87 11.41
C GLU A 235 5.85 1.37 12.41
N LYS A 236 6.72 0.43 12.00
CA LYS A 236 7.74 -0.16 12.90
C LYS A 236 8.97 0.72 13.08
N ARG A 237 9.02 1.86 12.40
CA ARG A 237 10.18 2.74 12.41
C ARG A 237 9.80 4.19 12.71
N PRO A 238 9.15 4.44 13.85
CA PRO A 238 8.76 5.79 14.24
C PRO A 238 9.97 6.73 14.28
N GLU A 239 11.20 6.23 14.50
CA GLU A 239 12.42 7.02 14.45
C GLU A 239 12.66 7.70 13.10
N LEU A 240 12.21 7.10 12.00
CA LEU A 240 12.30 7.73 10.67
C LEU A 240 11.41 8.96 10.58
N TRP A 241 10.30 8.97 11.28
CA TRP A 241 9.24 9.94 11.08
C TRP A 241 9.24 11.01 12.17
N LEU A 242 9.51 10.62 13.42
CA LEU A 242 9.43 11.47 14.61
C LEU A 242 10.72 12.24 14.94
N GLN A 243 11.91 11.79 14.52
CA GLN A 243 13.18 12.36 14.98
C GLN A 243 13.67 13.58 14.16
N GLY A 244 12.82 14.13 13.30
CA GLY A 244 13.11 15.29 12.47
C GLY A 244 13.53 14.92 11.03
N PRO A 245 14.04 15.90 10.24
CA PRO A 245 14.32 15.70 8.84
C PRO A 245 15.32 14.56 8.61
N TRP A 246 15.11 13.77 7.57
CA TRP A 246 16.03 12.70 7.23
C TRP A 246 17.43 13.23 6.92
N ASN A 247 18.44 12.41 7.25
CA ASN A 247 19.80 12.57 6.77
C ASN A 247 20.14 11.54 5.67
N VAL A 248 21.19 11.81 4.89
CA VAL A 248 21.51 11.04 3.68
C VAL A 248 21.76 9.57 3.98
N GLU A 249 22.43 9.27 5.09
CA GLU A 249 22.78 7.90 5.46
C GLU A 249 21.56 7.08 5.87
N LEU A 250 20.63 7.71 6.60
CA LEU A 250 19.33 7.15 6.94
C LEU A 250 18.55 6.81 5.67
N ALA A 251 18.35 7.79 4.79
CA ALA A 251 17.55 7.63 3.57
C ALA A 251 18.15 6.56 2.63
N ARG A 252 19.48 6.55 2.44
CA ARG A 252 20.17 5.52 1.66
C ARG A 252 19.96 4.12 2.20
N ARG A 253 20.16 3.93 3.50
CA ARG A 253 20.05 2.62 4.15
C ARG A 253 18.62 2.08 4.09
N GLU A 254 17.61 2.93 4.31
CA GLU A 254 16.21 2.48 4.20
C GLU A 254 15.85 2.08 2.77
N ALA A 255 16.32 2.83 1.79
CA ALA A 255 16.04 2.54 0.40
C ALA A 255 16.75 1.24 -0.09
N GLN A 256 18.00 1.01 0.34
CA GLN A 256 18.70 -0.27 0.13
C GLN A 256 17.97 -1.45 0.78
N ARG A 257 17.52 -1.30 2.03
CA ARG A 257 16.74 -2.35 2.71
C ARG A 257 15.45 -2.70 1.97
N TRP A 258 14.81 -1.70 1.37
CA TRP A 258 13.63 -1.93 0.56
C TRP A 258 13.96 -2.72 -0.72
N LEU A 259 15.05 -2.38 -1.41
CA LEU A 259 15.55 -3.14 -2.56
C LEU A 259 15.89 -4.60 -2.23
N ASP A 260 16.72 -4.82 -1.21
CA ASP A 260 17.23 -6.16 -0.86
C ASP A 260 16.09 -7.15 -0.62
N ARG A 261 15.02 -6.68 0.02
CA ARG A 261 13.81 -7.49 0.26
C ARG A 261 13.07 -7.82 -1.02
N ARG A 262 12.95 -6.88 -1.96
CA ARG A 262 12.25 -7.17 -3.22
C ARG A 262 13.04 -8.11 -4.11
N ILE A 263 14.36 -8.02 -4.11
CA ILE A 263 15.22 -9.01 -4.75
C ILE A 263 15.03 -10.38 -4.08
N GLY A 264 15.04 -10.44 -2.76
CA GLY A 264 14.79 -11.68 -2.00
C GLY A 264 13.43 -12.32 -2.32
N LEU A 265 12.37 -11.51 -2.43
CA LEU A 265 11.04 -11.98 -2.82
C LEU A 265 11.03 -12.52 -4.25
N ALA A 266 11.62 -11.79 -5.21
CA ALA A 266 11.70 -12.23 -6.60
C ALA A 266 12.44 -13.58 -6.73
N LEU A 267 13.55 -13.76 -6.01
CA LEU A 267 14.30 -15.02 -5.99
C LEU A 267 13.54 -16.16 -5.29
N GLY A 268 12.78 -15.85 -4.23
CA GLY A 268 11.90 -16.82 -3.57
C GLY A 268 10.80 -17.36 -4.48
N PHE A 269 10.20 -16.49 -5.31
CA PHE A 269 9.20 -16.88 -6.30
C PHE A 269 9.78 -17.71 -7.45
N LEU A 270 11.00 -17.42 -7.91
CA LEU A 270 11.65 -18.23 -8.93
C LEU A 270 11.94 -19.65 -8.42
N ARG A 271 12.42 -19.76 -7.17
CA ARG A 271 12.72 -21.05 -6.54
C ARG A 271 11.48 -21.92 -6.28
N SER A 272 10.31 -21.32 -6.06
CA SER A 272 9.06 -22.09 -5.90
C SER A 272 8.48 -22.60 -7.24
N SER A 273 8.78 -21.93 -8.35
CA SER A 273 8.36 -22.36 -9.69
C SER A 273 9.18 -23.53 -10.25
N GLU A 274 10.44 -23.68 -9.84
CA GLU A 274 11.33 -24.78 -10.27
C GLU A 274 11.05 -26.12 -9.57
N GLY A 275 10.25 -26.12 -8.49
CA GLY A 275 9.88 -27.33 -7.74
C GLY A 275 8.55 -27.96 -8.13
N ALA A 276 7.86 -27.43 -9.16
CA ALA A 276 6.52 -27.86 -9.58
C ALA A 276 6.52 -28.59 -10.94
N GLY A 277 7.66 -29.13 -11.37
CA GLY A 277 7.83 -29.91 -12.61
C GLY A 277 7.90 -31.40 -12.38
#